data_AF-A0A9E3CI88-F1
#
_entry.id   AF-A0A9E3CI88-F1
#
_cell.length_a   1.000
_cell.length_b   1.000
_cell.length_c   1.000
_cell.angle_alpha   90.00
_cell.angle_beta   90.00
_cell.angle_gamma   90.00
#
_symmetry.space_group_name_H-M   'P 1'
#
loop_
_entity.id
_entity.type
_entity.pdbx_description
1 polymer ?
#
loop_
_entity_poly.entity_id
_entity_poly.type
_entity_poly.pdbx_seq_one_letter_code
_entity_poly.pdbx_strand_id
1 'polypeptide(L)'
;MRRLLTNILLLTLVCARPCSAQNQDYLPLTKAETDRRFPVKLVGRTGGGDRPGYFGLRGEGPAASASMKAGPSGSTFEMDEEGRAVVTGKDKGGAAWRVRLGNLSGYGARLYTADLDRDGVQDLVIVAPTGGNGLAPTTHLTALTFDGRGRPVLFEADGYFQEDARGVFDLLDLDRDGRAELLYMNFDDGYWVTTLYEVEGGHWRHVVGAHGRRTYPLYTRFTNRPNRRPVAPKPGRKPFTPDLSNDAPALRGTLASYEWADVSQSEDIKLVIDENGRRVTCSPVSWFGSFGVVSDSDEGREVVTVYGNEEAAQELLKAAVQAKSAVTLYGRRSAERCSPEWLWLSR
;
A
#
# COMPACT_ATOMS: atom_id res chain seq x y z
N MET A 1 18.34 -52.49 11.32
CA MET A 1 17.33 -51.73 10.55
C MET A 1 16.46 -50.78 11.39
N ARG A 2 16.03 -51.12 12.62
CA ARG A 2 15.20 -50.20 13.44
C ARG A 2 15.86 -48.87 13.87
N ARG A 3 17.20 -48.80 14.00
CA ARG A 3 17.92 -47.56 14.36
C ARG A 3 18.15 -46.58 13.19
N LEU A 4 18.03 -47.03 11.93
CA LEU A 4 18.18 -46.15 10.77
C LEU A 4 16.89 -45.35 10.49
N LEU A 5 15.73 -45.94 10.77
CA LEU A 5 14.42 -45.30 10.60
C LEU A 5 14.17 -44.16 11.60
N THR A 6 14.70 -44.25 12.82
CA THR A 6 14.53 -43.20 13.85
C THR A 6 15.36 -41.94 13.53
N ASN A 7 16.54 -42.08 12.93
CA ASN A 7 17.39 -40.94 12.57
C ASN A 7 16.92 -40.21 11.30
N ILE A 8 16.27 -40.93 10.36
CA ILE A 8 15.65 -40.30 9.17
C ILE A 8 14.38 -39.52 9.56
N LEU A 9 13.62 -40.00 10.55
CA LEU A 9 12.44 -39.29 11.06
C LEU A 9 12.79 -38.01 11.85
N LEU A 10 13.95 -37.97 12.53
CA LEU A 10 14.42 -36.76 13.21
C LEU A 10 14.98 -35.70 12.23
N LEU A 11 15.57 -36.12 11.11
CA LEU A 11 16.09 -35.18 10.10
C LEU A 11 14.98 -34.50 9.28
N THR A 12 13.85 -35.18 9.04
CA THR A 12 12.69 -34.58 8.34
C THR A 12 11.89 -33.63 9.23
N LEU A 13 11.98 -33.76 10.56
CA LEU A 13 11.34 -32.84 11.51
C LEU A 13 12.11 -31.52 11.71
N VAL A 14 13.41 -31.46 11.39
CA VAL A 14 14.23 -30.24 11.56
C VAL A 14 14.24 -29.36 10.30
N CYS A 15 13.98 -29.93 9.11
CA CYS A 15 13.97 -29.18 7.84
C CYS A 15 12.60 -28.58 7.46
N ALA A 16 11.57 -28.74 8.29
CA ALA A 16 10.22 -28.23 8.03
C ALA A 16 9.89 -26.93 8.79
N ARG A 17 10.89 -26.18 9.27
CA ARG A 17 10.64 -24.77 9.59
C ARG A 17 10.63 -24.02 8.26
N PRO A 18 9.48 -23.45 7.82
CA PRO A 18 9.49 -22.60 6.66
C PRO A 18 10.57 -21.54 6.90
N CYS A 19 11.54 -21.46 5.99
CA CYS A 19 12.54 -20.41 5.97
C CYS A 19 11.84 -19.13 5.48
N SER A 20 10.85 -18.66 6.25
CA SER A 20 10.35 -17.31 6.12
C SER A 20 11.29 -16.47 6.98
N ALA A 21 12.29 -15.84 6.37
CA ALA A 21 12.84 -14.63 6.97
C ALA A 21 11.69 -13.62 7.00
N GLN A 22 10.99 -13.56 8.12
CA GLN A 22 9.80 -12.73 8.25
C GLN A 22 10.25 -11.30 8.51
N ASN A 23 9.56 -10.29 7.99
CA ASN A 23 9.78 -8.88 8.40
C ASN A 23 9.90 -8.73 9.94
N GLN A 24 9.18 -9.56 10.68
CA GLN A 24 9.25 -9.67 12.14
C GLN A 24 10.66 -9.91 12.72
N ASP A 25 11.55 -10.57 11.97
CA ASP A 25 12.93 -10.84 12.37
C ASP A 25 13.78 -9.57 12.44
N TYR A 26 13.36 -8.50 11.75
CA TYR A 26 14.01 -7.20 11.73
C TYR A 26 13.18 -6.08 12.33
N LEU A 27 11.91 -6.35 12.62
CA LEU A 27 10.99 -5.39 13.21
C LEU A 27 11.43 -5.00 14.63
N PRO A 28 11.82 -3.73 14.86
CA PRO A 28 12.36 -3.30 16.14
C PRO A 28 11.28 -3.04 17.20
N LEU A 29 10.06 -3.57 17.04
CA LEU A 29 8.98 -3.50 18.03
C LEU A 29 8.99 -4.68 18.98
N THR A 30 8.53 -4.47 20.21
CA THR A 30 8.32 -5.51 21.21
C THR A 30 7.02 -6.27 20.93
N LYS A 31 6.89 -7.48 21.48
CA LYS A 31 5.64 -8.25 21.41
C LYS A 31 4.43 -7.46 21.95
N ALA A 32 4.62 -6.70 23.03
CA ALA A 32 3.55 -5.89 23.64
C ALA A 32 3.12 -4.70 22.77
N GLU A 33 3.95 -4.26 21.83
CA GLU A 33 3.58 -3.26 20.81
C GLU A 33 2.85 -3.96 19.66
N THR A 34 3.41 -5.05 19.10
CA THR A 34 2.80 -5.78 17.97
C THR A 34 1.52 -6.54 18.31
N ASP A 35 1.27 -6.83 19.60
CA ASP A 35 0.03 -7.46 20.04
C ASP A 35 -1.15 -6.47 20.07
N ARG A 36 -0.89 -5.16 19.99
CA ARG A 36 -1.89 -4.07 19.89
C ARG A 36 -2.35 -3.90 18.45
N ARG A 37 -2.90 -4.98 17.90
CA ARG A 37 -3.41 -4.95 16.54
C ARG A 37 -4.66 -4.11 16.47
N PHE A 38 -4.74 -3.29 15.43
CA PHE A 38 -5.95 -2.58 15.11
C PHE A 38 -7.02 -3.60 14.67
N PRO A 39 -8.23 -3.55 15.25
CA PRO A 39 -9.26 -4.52 14.93
C PRO A 39 -9.80 -4.28 13.52
N VAL A 40 -9.69 -5.30 12.66
CA VAL A 40 -10.26 -5.28 11.31
C VAL A 40 -11.18 -6.47 11.09
N LYS A 41 -12.20 -6.30 10.26
CA LYS A 41 -13.16 -7.35 9.91
C LYS A 41 -12.93 -7.85 8.50
N LEU A 42 -12.62 -9.13 8.33
CA LEU A 42 -12.58 -9.77 7.01
C LEU A 42 -13.98 -9.75 6.38
N VAL A 43 -14.09 -9.18 5.18
CA VAL A 43 -15.35 -9.08 4.42
C VAL A 43 -15.33 -9.86 3.11
N GLY A 44 -14.15 -10.25 2.64
CA GLY A 44 -14.05 -10.89 1.34
C GLY A 44 -12.67 -11.44 1.03
N ARG A 45 -12.66 -12.32 0.03
CA ARG A 45 -11.44 -12.83 -0.59
C ARG A 45 -11.63 -12.94 -2.09
N THR A 46 -10.57 -12.66 -2.83
CA THR A 46 -10.51 -12.83 -4.29
C THR A 46 -9.58 -13.99 -4.62
N GLY A 47 -9.78 -14.61 -5.79
CA GLY A 47 -8.86 -15.64 -6.31
C GLY A 47 -8.57 -16.81 -5.37
N GLY A 48 -7.46 -17.50 -5.61
CA GLY A 48 -6.87 -18.46 -4.66
C GLY A 48 -7.25 -19.95 -4.80
N GLY A 49 -8.43 -20.30 -5.36
CA GLY A 49 -8.84 -21.71 -5.54
C GLY A 49 -8.53 -22.64 -4.34
N ASP A 50 -8.20 -23.90 -4.61
CA ASP A 50 -7.70 -24.87 -3.60
C ASP A 50 -6.21 -24.71 -3.29
N ARG A 51 -5.52 -23.73 -3.89
CA ARG A 51 -4.09 -23.55 -3.63
C ARG A 51 -3.94 -22.98 -2.22
N PRO A 52 -3.06 -23.56 -1.37
CA PRO A 52 -2.74 -22.94 -0.09
C PRO A 52 -2.30 -21.51 -0.39
N GLY A 53 -2.94 -20.52 0.23
CA GLY A 53 -2.54 -19.14 0.10
C GLY A 53 -1.07 -18.96 0.50
N TYR A 54 -0.50 -17.80 0.16
CA TYR A 54 0.92 -17.49 0.30
C TYR A 54 1.54 -17.74 1.69
N PHE A 55 0.70 -17.90 2.72
CA PHE A 55 1.08 -18.19 4.10
C PHE A 55 0.57 -19.54 4.63
N GLY A 56 0.27 -20.51 3.75
CA GLY A 56 -0.27 -21.82 4.14
C GLY A 56 -1.70 -21.79 4.67
N LEU A 57 -2.36 -20.62 4.65
CA LEU A 57 -3.77 -20.48 4.99
C LEU A 57 -4.58 -20.98 3.80
N ARG A 58 -5.25 -22.13 3.99
CA ARG A 58 -6.32 -22.58 3.06
C ARG A 58 -7.46 -21.56 3.08
N GLY A 59 -8.22 -21.48 1.99
CA GLY A 59 -9.28 -20.50 1.72
C GLY A 59 -10.49 -20.50 2.67
N GLU A 60 -10.32 -20.52 3.99
CA GLU A 60 -11.41 -20.49 4.98
C GLU A 60 -11.97 -19.07 5.19
N GLY A 61 -12.98 -18.66 4.43
CA GLY A 61 -13.60 -17.34 4.54
C GLY A 61 -14.56 -17.06 3.38
N PRO A 62 -15.47 -16.07 3.48
CA PRO A 62 -16.39 -15.79 2.41
C PRO A 62 -15.66 -15.26 1.18
N ALA A 63 -16.16 -15.60 -0.01
CA ALA A 63 -15.80 -14.90 -1.23
C ALA A 63 -16.13 -13.40 -1.09
N ALA A 64 -15.39 -12.55 -1.79
CA ALA A 64 -15.68 -11.13 -1.82
C ALA A 64 -17.13 -10.88 -2.24
N SER A 65 -17.88 -10.19 -1.39
CA SER A 65 -19.26 -9.80 -1.65
C SER A 65 -19.29 -8.67 -2.66
N ALA A 66 -20.26 -8.72 -3.59
CA ALA A 66 -20.50 -7.63 -4.53
C ALA A 66 -20.88 -6.31 -3.83
N SER A 67 -21.36 -6.36 -2.58
CA SER A 67 -21.61 -5.19 -1.74
C SER A 67 -20.80 -5.27 -0.45
N MET A 68 -20.16 -4.16 -0.08
CA MET A 68 -19.35 -4.01 1.12
C MET A 68 -19.79 -2.78 1.90
N LYS A 69 -19.62 -2.82 3.22
CA LYS A 69 -19.79 -1.67 4.09
C LYS A 69 -18.48 -0.88 4.12
N ALA A 70 -18.07 -0.30 2.98
CA ALA A 70 -16.97 0.65 2.92
C ALA A 70 -17.46 1.95 2.26
N GLY A 71 -17.08 3.10 2.82
CA GLY A 71 -17.58 4.41 2.42
C GLY A 71 -18.92 4.78 3.07
N PRO A 72 -19.33 6.06 2.94
CA PRO A 72 -20.47 6.62 3.69
C PRO A 72 -21.82 5.98 3.33
N SER A 73 -21.96 5.50 2.09
CA SER A 73 -23.18 4.85 1.58
C SER A 73 -23.00 3.34 1.36
N GLY A 74 -21.88 2.77 1.82
CA GLY A 74 -21.39 1.48 1.34
C GLY A 74 -20.83 1.56 -0.09
N SER A 75 -20.29 0.44 -0.55
CA SER A 75 -19.66 0.33 -1.85
C SER A 75 -20.01 -1.00 -2.52
N THR A 76 -19.81 -1.05 -3.82
CA THR A 76 -19.82 -2.28 -4.61
C THR A 76 -18.42 -2.65 -5.03
N PHE A 77 -18.16 -3.96 -5.13
CA PHE A 77 -16.89 -4.54 -5.52
C PHE A 77 -17.12 -5.50 -6.68
N GLU A 78 -16.47 -5.24 -7.80
CA GLU A 78 -16.56 -6.06 -8.99
C GLU A 78 -15.16 -6.40 -9.48
N MET A 79 -15.01 -7.57 -10.11
CA MET A 79 -13.80 -7.94 -10.83
C MET A 79 -14.15 -8.36 -12.25
N ASP A 80 -13.30 -8.01 -13.19
CA ASP A 80 -13.39 -8.52 -14.56
C ASP A 80 -12.72 -9.90 -14.70
N GLU A 81 -12.74 -10.44 -15.93
CA GLU A 81 -12.17 -11.75 -16.27
C GLU A 81 -10.64 -11.77 -16.10
N GLU A 82 -9.97 -10.62 -16.28
CA GLU A 82 -8.54 -10.46 -16.01
C GLU A 82 -8.24 -10.30 -14.51
N GLY A 83 -9.27 -10.27 -13.65
CA GLY A 83 -9.15 -10.13 -12.20
C GLY A 83 -8.87 -8.71 -11.72
N ARG A 84 -8.96 -7.70 -12.59
CA ARG A 84 -8.85 -6.30 -12.21
C ARG A 84 -10.10 -5.91 -11.44
N ALA A 85 -9.91 -5.22 -10.32
CA ALA A 85 -11.01 -4.88 -9.43
C ALA A 85 -11.47 -3.43 -9.61
N VAL A 86 -12.78 -3.23 -9.48
CA VAL A 86 -13.40 -1.90 -9.46
C VAL A 86 -14.24 -1.78 -8.20
N VAL A 87 -13.98 -0.71 -7.44
CA VAL A 87 -14.78 -0.33 -6.28
C VAL A 87 -15.56 0.93 -6.61
N THR A 88 -16.87 0.92 -6.41
CA THR A 88 -17.74 2.08 -6.69
C THR A 88 -18.65 2.38 -5.53
N GLY A 89 -19.10 3.63 -5.45
CA GLY A 89 -20.06 4.06 -4.47
C GLY A 89 -20.49 5.51 -4.68
N LYS A 90 -21.07 6.10 -3.64
CA LYS A 90 -21.49 7.50 -3.63
C LYS A 90 -20.91 8.22 -2.42
N ASP A 91 -20.57 9.48 -2.60
CA ASP A 91 -20.14 10.35 -1.53
C ASP A 91 -21.33 10.80 -0.66
N LYS A 92 -21.09 11.62 0.37
CA LYS A 92 -22.14 12.11 1.27
C LYS A 92 -23.17 13.02 0.56
N GLY A 93 -22.80 13.62 -0.58
CA GLY A 93 -23.67 14.43 -1.43
C GLY A 93 -24.40 13.63 -2.51
N GLY A 94 -24.12 12.33 -2.64
CA GLY A 94 -24.72 11.46 -3.66
C GLY A 94 -23.98 11.44 -5.00
N ALA A 95 -22.87 12.18 -5.15
CA ALA A 95 -22.03 12.14 -6.34
C ALA A 95 -21.31 10.79 -6.41
N ALA A 96 -21.18 10.27 -7.63
CA ALA A 96 -20.58 8.95 -7.83
C ALA A 96 -19.06 9.00 -7.66
N TRP A 97 -18.49 7.92 -7.17
CA TRP A 97 -17.05 7.72 -7.21
C TRP A 97 -16.69 6.32 -7.67
N ARG A 98 -15.48 6.17 -8.21
CA ARG A 98 -14.93 4.92 -8.73
C ARG A 98 -13.44 4.81 -8.43
N VAL A 99 -13.00 3.62 -8.07
CA VAL A 99 -11.60 3.26 -7.86
C VAL A 99 -11.30 2.03 -8.72
N ARG A 100 -10.32 2.14 -9.62
CA ARG A 100 -9.85 1.05 -10.47
C ARG A 100 -8.52 0.54 -9.92
N LEU A 101 -8.51 -0.73 -9.53
CA LEU A 101 -7.39 -1.40 -8.89
C LEU A 101 -6.77 -2.46 -9.81
N GLY A 102 -5.58 -2.92 -9.43
CA GLY A 102 -4.82 -4.00 -10.05
C GLY A 102 -5.56 -5.35 -10.13
N ASN A 103 -4.89 -6.32 -10.76
CA ASN A 103 -5.29 -7.71 -10.70
C ASN A 103 -5.22 -8.23 -9.25
N LEU A 104 -6.37 -8.62 -8.69
CA LEU A 104 -6.50 -9.23 -7.37
C LEU A 104 -6.77 -10.74 -7.42
N SER A 105 -6.82 -11.35 -8.60
CA SER A 105 -7.17 -12.77 -8.79
C SER A 105 -5.97 -13.71 -8.75
N GLY A 106 -4.77 -13.26 -9.11
CA GLY A 106 -3.58 -14.10 -9.32
C GLY A 106 -3.23 -15.02 -8.15
N TYR A 107 -2.87 -14.45 -7.00
CA TYR A 107 -2.58 -15.18 -5.76
C TYR A 107 -3.71 -15.09 -4.73
N GLY A 108 -4.78 -14.39 -5.11
CA GLY A 108 -5.88 -14.00 -4.25
C GLY A 108 -5.52 -12.88 -3.28
N ALA A 109 -6.52 -12.09 -2.92
CA ALA A 109 -6.40 -11.00 -1.95
C ALA A 109 -7.38 -11.20 -0.80
N ARG A 110 -7.11 -10.53 0.32
CA ARG A 110 -8.03 -10.46 1.45
C ARG A 110 -8.49 -9.03 1.66
N LEU A 111 -9.80 -8.89 1.82
CA LEU A 111 -10.48 -7.62 1.95
C LEU A 111 -10.99 -7.49 3.38
N TYR A 112 -10.59 -6.41 4.05
CA TYR A 112 -10.94 -6.09 5.41
C TYR A 112 -11.64 -4.74 5.47
N THR A 113 -12.52 -4.57 6.45
CA THR A 113 -13.17 -3.28 6.75
C THR A 113 -12.91 -2.90 8.19
N ALA A 114 -12.69 -1.61 8.44
CA ALA A 114 -12.62 -0.98 9.75
C ALA A 114 -12.72 0.54 9.60
N ASP A 115 -12.96 1.27 10.69
CA ASP A 115 -12.93 2.75 10.72
C ASP A 115 -11.53 3.17 11.21
N LEU A 116 -10.60 3.44 10.29
CA LEU A 116 -9.17 3.53 10.57
C LEU A 116 -8.78 4.84 11.27
N ASP A 117 -9.45 5.96 10.97
CA ASP A 117 -9.20 7.27 11.59
C ASP A 117 -10.29 7.69 12.59
N ARG A 118 -11.25 6.79 12.86
CA ARG A 118 -12.33 6.97 13.83
C ARG A 118 -13.26 8.12 13.46
N ASP A 119 -13.53 8.30 12.18
CA ASP A 119 -14.43 9.34 11.65
C ASP A 119 -15.90 8.84 11.52
N GLY A 120 -16.14 7.55 11.80
CA GLY A 120 -17.45 6.89 11.73
C GLY A 120 -17.76 6.28 10.36
N VAL A 121 -16.88 6.42 9.37
CA VAL A 121 -16.96 5.77 8.06
C VAL A 121 -16.13 4.48 8.11
N GLN A 122 -16.61 3.44 7.42
CA GLN A 122 -15.81 2.21 7.28
C GLN A 122 -14.91 2.33 6.05
N ASP A 123 -13.63 2.07 6.24
CA ASP A 123 -12.61 1.99 5.21
C ASP A 123 -12.46 0.56 4.68
N LEU A 124 -11.75 0.41 3.57
CA LEU A 124 -11.40 -0.88 2.98
C LEU A 124 -9.89 -1.05 2.98
N VAL A 125 -9.40 -2.17 3.52
CA VAL A 125 -8.00 -2.58 3.44
C VAL A 125 -7.91 -3.87 2.65
N ILE A 126 -7.05 -3.89 1.63
CA ILE A 126 -6.82 -5.04 0.77
C ILE A 126 -5.36 -5.45 0.91
N VAL A 127 -5.13 -6.72 1.21
CA VAL A 127 -3.78 -7.30 1.23
C VAL A 127 -3.70 -8.36 0.15
N ALA A 128 -2.76 -8.18 -0.78
CA ALA A 128 -2.57 -9.04 -1.94
C ALA A 128 -1.10 -9.47 -2.07
N PRO A 129 -0.77 -10.76 -2.19
CA PRO A 129 0.58 -11.19 -2.53
C PRO A 129 0.97 -10.70 -3.93
N THR A 130 2.21 -10.21 -4.07
CA THR A 130 2.70 -9.73 -5.39
C THR A 130 3.06 -10.88 -6.32
N GLY A 131 3.26 -12.08 -5.77
CA GLY A 131 3.73 -13.23 -6.55
C GLY A 131 5.18 -13.13 -6.99
N GLY A 132 5.96 -12.21 -6.41
CA GLY A 132 7.36 -12.02 -6.77
C GLY A 132 8.19 -13.29 -6.60
N ASN A 133 9.01 -13.61 -7.60
CA ASN A 133 9.94 -14.73 -7.55
C ASN A 133 11.18 -14.34 -6.74
N GLY A 134 11.56 -15.12 -5.71
CA GLY A 134 12.77 -14.87 -4.92
C GLY A 134 12.71 -15.37 -3.48
N LEU A 135 13.72 -15.01 -2.67
CA LEU A 135 13.85 -15.44 -1.27
C LEU A 135 12.94 -14.68 -0.29
N ALA A 136 12.40 -13.53 -0.70
CA ALA A 136 11.52 -12.68 0.10
C ALA A 136 10.49 -12.01 -0.83
N PRO A 137 9.43 -12.73 -1.21
CA PRO A 137 8.29 -12.17 -1.92
C PRO A 137 7.53 -11.11 -1.10
N THR A 138 7.15 -10.02 -1.76
CA THR A 138 6.43 -8.90 -1.17
C THR A 138 4.91 -9.12 -1.16
N THR A 139 4.21 -8.25 -0.44
CA THR A 139 2.75 -8.08 -0.47
C THR A 139 2.44 -6.62 -0.78
N HIS A 140 1.37 -6.42 -1.55
CA HIS A 140 0.73 -5.12 -1.74
C HIS A 140 -0.31 -4.92 -0.63
N LEU A 141 -0.29 -3.75 -0.01
CA LEU A 141 -1.38 -3.27 0.83
C LEU A 141 -1.99 -2.05 0.15
N THR A 142 -3.29 -2.12 -0.09
CA THR A 142 -4.11 -1.03 -0.59
C THR A 142 -5.09 -0.63 0.50
N ALA A 143 -5.17 0.64 0.85
CA ALA A 143 -6.16 1.17 1.77
C ALA A 143 -7.00 2.24 1.07
N LEU A 144 -8.32 2.06 1.12
CA LEU A 144 -9.30 3.03 0.65
C LEU A 144 -9.98 3.67 1.84
N THR A 145 -9.58 4.90 2.11
CA THR A 145 -10.13 5.77 3.14
C THR A 145 -11.03 6.84 2.52
N PHE A 146 -11.76 7.62 3.31
CA PHE A 146 -12.74 8.56 2.78
C PHE A 146 -12.54 9.97 3.34
N ASP A 147 -12.48 10.96 2.45
CA ASP A 147 -12.31 12.36 2.85
C ASP A 147 -13.58 12.93 3.51
N GLY A 148 -13.53 14.20 3.95
CA GLY A 148 -14.67 14.87 4.58
C GLY A 148 -15.98 14.85 3.77
N ARG A 149 -15.90 14.82 2.42
CA ARG A 149 -17.06 14.69 1.53
C ARG A 149 -17.52 13.23 1.37
N GLY A 150 -16.74 12.27 1.84
CA GLY A 150 -16.98 10.86 1.71
C GLY A 150 -16.47 10.30 0.37
N ARG A 151 -15.48 10.95 -0.24
CA ARG A 151 -14.87 10.48 -1.48
C ARG A 151 -13.59 9.69 -1.20
N PRO A 152 -13.31 8.65 -1.99
CA PRO A 152 -12.16 7.78 -1.78
C PRO A 152 -10.84 8.56 -1.82
N VAL A 153 -9.96 8.22 -0.89
CA VAL A 153 -8.54 8.57 -0.88
C VAL A 153 -7.78 7.25 -0.84
N LEU A 154 -6.98 7.00 -1.88
CA LEU A 154 -6.27 5.73 -2.03
C LEU A 154 -4.86 5.85 -1.49
N PHE A 155 -4.45 4.85 -0.73
CA PHE A 155 -3.07 4.63 -0.30
C PHE A 155 -2.64 3.25 -0.77
N GLU A 156 -1.42 3.13 -1.27
CA GLU A 156 -0.83 1.87 -1.69
C GLU A 156 0.62 1.78 -1.21
N ALA A 157 1.00 0.58 -0.80
CA ALA A 157 2.34 0.28 -0.38
C ALA A 157 2.75 -1.13 -0.78
N ASP A 158 4.00 -1.24 -1.19
CA ASP A 158 4.65 -2.51 -1.52
C ASP A 158 5.65 -2.81 -0.41
N GLY A 159 5.42 -3.90 0.31
CA GLY A 159 6.19 -4.25 1.48
C GLY A 159 6.14 -5.73 1.78
N TYR A 160 6.26 -6.09 3.05
CA TYR A 160 6.03 -7.47 3.48
C TYR A 160 5.02 -7.48 4.63
N PHE A 161 3.83 -6.96 4.31
CA PHE A 161 2.67 -6.99 5.16
C PHE A 161 2.23 -8.42 5.42
N GLN A 162 1.89 -8.70 6.68
CA GLN A 162 1.46 -9.99 7.15
C GLN A 162 0.04 -9.93 7.65
N GLU A 163 -0.62 -11.09 7.59
CA GLU A 163 -2.00 -11.25 8.00
C GLU A 163 -2.19 -12.64 8.60
N ASP A 164 -3.09 -12.73 9.57
CA ASP A 164 -3.52 -14.00 10.16
C ASP A 164 -5.00 -13.93 10.59
N ALA A 165 -5.43 -14.87 11.43
CA ALA A 165 -6.81 -14.94 11.91
C ALA A 165 -7.28 -13.70 12.68
N ARG A 166 -6.37 -12.88 13.22
CA ARG A 166 -6.67 -11.62 13.91
C ARG A 166 -6.72 -10.40 12.97
N GLY A 167 -6.52 -10.59 11.66
CA GLY A 167 -6.49 -9.52 10.67
C GLY A 167 -5.09 -9.19 10.19
N VAL A 168 -4.86 -7.93 9.82
CA VAL A 168 -3.57 -7.43 9.33
C VAL A 168 -2.63 -7.20 10.51
N PHE A 169 -1.46 -7.84 10.51
CA PHE A 169 -0.46 -7.74 11.57
C PHE A 169 0.12 -6.33 11.69
N ASP A 170 0.32 -5.68 10.54
CA ASP A 170 1.01 -4.40 10.43
C ASP A 170 0.09 -3.18 10.63
N LEU A 171 -1.21 -3.39 10.84
CA LEU A 171 -2.12 -2.35 11.34
C LEU A 171 -2.22 -2.44 12.86
N LEU A 172 -1.76 -1.41 13.54
CA LEU A 172 -1.59 -1.35 14.99
C LEU A 172 -2.31 -0.13 15.59
N ASP A 173 -2.49 -0.15 16.91
CA ASP A 173 -2.89 0.99 17.74
C ASP A 173 -1.81 1.18 18.82
N LEU A 174 -0.72 1.83 18.42
CA LEU A 174 0.53 1.95 19.16
C LEU A 174 0.42 2.94 20.32
N ASP A 175 -0.35 4.01 20.16
CA ASP A 175 -0.52 5.06 21.16
C ASP A 175 -1.83 4.97 21.98
N ARG A 176 -2.77 4.10 21.57
CA ARG A 176 -4.05 3.80 22.26
C ARG A 176 -5.12 4.87 22.11
N ASP A 177 -5.09 5.63 21.03
CA ASP A 177 -6.15 6.58 20.71
C ASP A 177 -7.36 5.92 19.99
N GLY A 178 -7.19 4.66 19.58
CA GLY A 178 -8.19 3.87 18.86
C GLY A 178 -8.24 4.17 17.37
N ARG A 179 -7.20 4.77 16.80
CA ARG A 179 -6.92 4.92 15.37
C ARG A 179 -5.86 3.91 14.94
N ALA A 180 -5.70 3.76 13.63
CA ALA A 180 -4.77 2.81 13.05
C ALA A 180 -3.46 3.49 12.65
N GLU A 181 -2.34 2.92 13.11
CA GLU A 181 -1.03 3.11 12.50
C GLU A 181 -0.71 1.93 11.58
N LEU A 182 -0.38 2.24 10.33
CA LEU A 182 0.21 1.27 9.41
C LEU A 182 1.72 1.25 9.56
N LEU A 183 2.25 0.08 9.90
CA LEU A 183 3.67 -0.19 9.91
C LEU A 183 4.18 -0.48 8.50
N TYR A 184 5.19 0.28 8.07
CA TYR A 184 5.85 0.09 6.78
C TYR A 184 7.35 -0.15 6.97
N MET A 185 7.88 -1.16 6.27
CA MET A 185 9.31 -1.47 6.28
C MET A 185 9.87 -1.46 4.87
N ASN A 186 10.97 -0.73 4.69
CA ASN A 186 11.81 -0.78 3.49
C ASN A 186 13.26 -1.07 3.87
N PHE A 187 14.04 -1.54 2.90
CA PHE A 187 15.48 -1.73 3.07
C PHE A 187 16.22 -0.65 2.29
N ASP A 188 17.13 0.06 2.95
CA ASP A 188 18.01 1.02 2.30
C ASP A 188 19.33 1.20 3.05
N ASP A 189 20.41 1.47 2.31
CA ASP A 189 21.74 1.82 2.83
C ASP A 189 22.29 0.87 3.94
N GLY A 190 21.91 -0.41 3.90
CA GLY A 190 22.31 -1.44 4.87
C GLY A 190 21.43 -1.54 6.12
N TYR A 191 20.27 -0.89 6.14
CA TYR A 191 19.32 -0.87 7.24
C TYR A 191 17.92 -1.26 6.76
N TRP A 192 17.22 -2.01 7.59
CA TRP A 192 15.76 -2.01 7.57
C TRP A 192 15.28 -0.73 8.25
N VAL A 193 14.44 0.01 7.55
CA VAL A 193 13.84 1.24 8.02
C VAL A 193 12.38 0.95 8.32
N THR A 194 11.96 1.14 9.57
CA THR A 194 10.57 0.97 10.00
C THR A 194 9.95 2.33 10.22
N THR A 195 8.86 2.61 9.50
CA THR A 195 8.12 3.87 9.53
C THR A 195 6.65 3.60 9.81
N LEU A 196 5.91 4.65 10.16
CA LEU A 196 4.47 4.58 10.36
C LEU A 196 3.78 5.53 9.41
N TYR A 197 2.60 5.12 8.99
CA TYR A 197 1.61 5.98 8.37
C TYR A 197 0.36 5.99 9.25
N GLU A 198 -0.22 7.17 9.45
CA GLU A 198 -1.49 7.36 10.15
C GLU A 198 -2.50 7.95 9.17
N VAL A 199 -3.78 7.61 9.35
CA VAL A 199 -4.85 8.25 8.59
C VAL A 199 -5.54 9.32 9.45
N GLU A 200 -5.82 10.47 8.84
CA GLU A 200 -6.66 11.52 9.43
C GLU A 200 -7.46 12.23 8.34
N GLY A 201 -8.78 12.30 8.52
CA GLY A 201 -9.69 12.93 7.55
C GLY A 201 -9.65 12.22 6.20
N GLY A 202 -9.40 10.92 6.21
CA GLY A 202 -9.20 10.09 5.04
C GLY A 202 -7.81 10.18 4.38
N HIS A 203 -6.91 11.06 4.82
CA HIS A 203 -5.58 11.21 4.24
C HIS A 203 -4.52 10.48 5.06
N TRP A 204 -3.62 9.77 4.39
CA TRP A 204 -2.50 9.08 5.00
C TRP A 204 -1.31 10.02 5.11
N ARG A 205 -0.79 10.16 6.33
CA ARG A 205 0.37 10.99 6.69
C ARG A 205 1.54 10.12 7.10
N HIS A 206 2.72 10.48 6.61
CA HIS A 206 3.97 9.86 7.07
C HIS A 206 4.37 10.40 8.45
N VAL A 207 4.57 9.50 9.42
CA VAL A 207 4.94 9.86 10.78
C VAL A 207 6.45 10.07 10.90
N VAL A 208 6.85 11.31 11.18
CA VAL A 208 8.23 11.70 11.45
C VAL A 208 8.34 12.27 12.87
N GLY A 209 9.27 11.73 13.66
CA GLY A 209 9.48 12.16 15.04
C GLY A 209 8.78 11.27 16.06
N ALA A 210 8.44 11.85 17.21
CA ALA A 210 7.90 11.10 18.34
C ALA A 210 6.47 10.62 18.06
N HIS A 211 6.21 9.33 18.27
CA HIS A 211 4.89 8.73 18.23
C HIS A 211 4.83 7.58 19.24
N GLY A 212 3.80 7.58 20.10
CA GLY A 212 3.71 6.69 21.26
C GLY A 212 4.97 6.75 22.14
N ARG A 213 5.71 5.63 22.21
CA ARG A 213 6.92 5.50 23.05
C ARG A 213 8.24 5.59 22.27
N ARG A 214 8.18 5.92 20.98
CA ARG A 214 9.32 5.83 20.07
C ARG A 214 9.45 7.09 19.21
N THR A 215 10.56 7.16 18.50
CA THR A 215 10.82 8.19 17.49
C THR A 215 11.05 7.50 16.16
N TYR A 216 10.23 7.83 15.17
CA TYR A 216 10.27 7.26 13.84
C TYR A 216 10.99 8.20 12.85
N PRO A 217 11.64 7.65 11.82
CA PRO A 217 11.83 6.22 11.52
C PRO A 217 12.73 5.49 12.53
N LEU A 218 12.48 4.20 12.73
CA LEU A 218 13.36 3.30 13.47
C LEU A 218 14.28 2.58 12.47
N TYR A 219 15.55 2.41 12.84
CA TYR A 219 16.52 1.72 11.99
C TYR A 219 17.03 0.44 12.66
N THR A 220 17.08 -0.62 11.87
CA THR A 220 17.64 -1.89 12.28
C THR A 220 18.71 -2.30 11.28
N ARG A 221 19.96 -2.45 11.73
CA ARG A 221 21.05 -2.85 10.84
C ARG A 221 20.80 -4.25 10.29
N PHE A 222 20.92 -4.42 8.99
CA PHE A 222 20.86 -5.74 8.37
C PHE A 222 22.02 -6.62 8.82
N THR A 223 21.73 -7.88 9.13
CA THR A 223 22.73 -8.91 9.39
C THR A 223 22.29 -10.20 8.71
N ASN A 224 23.12 -11.24 8.69
CA ASN A 224 22.73 -12.55 8.17
C ASN A 224 21.89 -13.38 9.17
N ARG A 225 21.50 -12.80 10.30
CA ARG A 225 20.65 -13.40 11.34
C ARG A 225 19.53 -12.41 11.73
N PRO A 226 18.42 -12.88 12.30
CA PRO A 226 17.42 -12.00 12.90
C PRO A 226 18.08 -10.97 13.82
N ASN A 227 17.71 -9.71 13.65
CA ASN A 227 18.21 -8.61 14.45
C ASN A 227 17.06 -7.64 14.64
N ARG A 228 16.57 -7.48 15.88
CA ARG A 228 15.48 -6.54 16.20
C ARG A 228 15.95 -5.34 16.99
N ARG A 229 17.26 -5.15 17.12
CA ARG A 229 17.84 -4.08 17.92
C ARG A 229 17.79 -2.77 17.12
N PRO A 230 17.04 -1.75 17.58
CA PRO A 230 17.09 -0.44 16.96
C PRO A 230 18.48 0.18 17.17
N VAL A 231 18.98 0.85 16.15
CA VAL A 231 20.29 1.52 16.12
C VAL A 231 20.17 2.88 15.43
N ALA A 232 21.10 3.78 15.69
CA ALA A 232 21.30 4.93 14.82
C ALA A 232 22.10 4.51 13.57
N PRO A 233 21.80 5.04 12.38
CA PRO A 233 22.66 4.88 11.22
C PRO A 233 24.09 5.36 11.51
N LYS A 234 25.09 4.64 11.01
CA LYS A 234 26.51 5.01 11.13
C LYS A 234 26.78 6.36 10.45
N PRO A 235 27.80 7.13 10.90
CA PRO A 235 28.22 8.35 10.23
C PRO A 235 28.44 8.14 8.72
N GLY A 236 27.92 9.07 7.91
CA GLY A 236 28.01 9.03 6.44
C GLY A 236 26.93 8.18 5.75
N ARG A 237 26.14 7.40 6.49
CA ARG A 237 24.99 6.65 5.97
C ARG A 237 23.72 7.51 6.08
N LYS A 238 22.85 7.45 5.07
CA LYS A 238 21.59 8.20 4.99
C LYS A 238 20.48 7.31 4.43
N PRO A 239 20.04 6.29 5.19
CA PRO A 239 18.96 5.42 4.74
C PRO A 239 17.71 6.25 4.42
N PHE A 240 17.19 6.08 3.23
CA PHE A 240 16.02 6.76 2.71
C PHE A 240 14.75 5.99 3.05
N THR A 241 13.69 6.74 3.36
CA THR A 241 12.33 6.23 3.44
C THR A 241 11.50 6.89 2.34
N PRO A 242 10.85 6.12 1.47
CA PRO A 242 9.90 6.69 0.52
C PRO A 242 8.73 7.32 1.29
N ASP A 243 8.25 8.44 0.78
CA ASP A 243 7.03 9.05 1.28
C ASP A 243 5.86 8.55 0.45
N LEU A 244 5.00 7.71 1.04
CA LEU A 244 3.80 7.17 0.38
C LEU A 244 2.53 7.95 0.76
N SER A 245 2.69 9.06 1.50
CA SER A 245 1.58 9.86 2.01
C SER A 245 0.82 10.60 0.91
N ASN A 246 -0.39 11.02 1.25
CA ASN A 246 -1.27 11.82 0.40
C ASN A 246 -1.92 12.98 1.18
N ASP A 247 -1.30 13.43 2.28
CA ASP A 247 -1.75 14.54 3.11
C ASP A 247 -1.09 15.88 2.72
N ALA A 248 0.21 15.87 2.40
CA ALA A 248 0.98 17.05 2.07
C ALA A 248 1.45 17.07 0.60
N PRO A 249 1.18 18.15 -0.16
CA PRO A 249 1.60 18.24 -1.55
C PRO A 249 3.11 18.34 -1.69
N ALA A 250 3.71 17.49 -2.52
CA ALA A 250 5.12 17.55 -2.90
C ALA A 250 5.37 18.60 -4.00
N LEU A 251 4.40 18.79 -4.91
CA LEU A 251 4.46 19.77 -6.00
C LEU A 251 3.05 20.20 -6.41
N ARG A 252 2.89 21.45 -6.84
CA ARG A 252 1.65 21.97 -7.46
C ARG A 252 1.99 22.68 -8.76
N GLY A 253 1.10 22.57 -9.75
CA GLY A 253 1.30 23.27 -11.02
C GLY A 253 0.25 22.89 -12.05
N THR A 254 0.59 23.01 -13.32
CA THR A 254 -0.24 22.55 -14.44
C THR A 254 0.47 21.41 -15.17
N LEU A 255 -0.26 20.34 -15.52
CA LEU A 255 0.31 19.27 -16.32
C LEU A 255 0.49 19.74 -17.77
N ALA A 256 1.73 19.95 -18.19
CA ALA A 256 2.07 20.48 -19.51
C ALA A 256 2.17 19.37 -20.57
N SER A 257 2.76 18.23 -20.22
CA SER A 257 2.86 17.04 -21.08
C SER A 257 3.15 15.81 -20.25
N TYR A 258 2.97 14.63 -20.85
CA TYR A 258 3.46 13.38 -20.30
C TYR A 258 4.08 12.51 -21.41
N GLU A 259 5.04 11.68 -21.03
CA GLU A 259 5.56 10.57 -21.84
C GLU A 259 5.23 9.29 -21.10
N TRP A 260 4.63 8.33 -21.81
CA TRP A 260 4.34 7.03 -21.21
C TRP A 260 5.60 6.16 -21.16
N ALA A 261 5.67 5.28 -20.17
CA ALA A 261 6.78 4.35 -20.02
C ALA A 261 6.84 3.34 -21.17
N ASP A 262 8.03 3.10 -21.72
CA ASP A 262 8.32 1.86 -22.43
C ASP A 262 8.89 0.82 -21.43
N VAL A 263 8.00 -0.04 -20.92
CA VAL A 263 8.37 -1.09 -19.96
C VAL A 263 9.38 -2.10 -20.54
N SER A 264 9.43 -2.28 -21.87
CA SER A 264 10.42 -3.15 -22.51
C SER A 264 11.84 -2.59 -22.42
N GLN A 265 11.95 -1.27 -22.26
CA GLN A 265 13.21 -0.54 -22.12
C GLN A 265 13.49 -0.13 -20.67
N SER A 266 12.69 -0.60 -19.71
CA SER A 266 12.82 -0.22 -18.28
C SER A 266 12.63 1.29 -18.05
N GLU A 267 11.81 1.95 -18.87
CA GLU A 267 11.56 3.39 -18.74
C GLU A 267 10.45 3.70 -17.71
N ASP A 268 10.58 4.84 -17.04
CA ASP A 268 9.54 5.40 -16.18
C ASP A 268 8.61 6.32 -16.98
N ILE A 269 7.37 6.47 -16.51
CA ILE A 269 6.48 7.55 -16.99
C ILE A 269 7.17 8.88 -16.69
N LYS A 270 7.08 9.85 -17.59
CA LYS A 270 7.54 11.22 -17.34
C LYS A 270 6.38 12.19 -17.36
N LEU A 271 6.32 13.03 -16.36
CA LEU A 271 5.32 14.09 -16.19
C LEU A 271 6.06 15.42 -16.24
N VAL A 272 5.65 16.33 -17.12
CA VAL A 272 6.19 17.69 -17.16
C VAL A 272 5.17 18.63 -16.53
N ILE A 273 5.52 19.15 -15.36
CA ILE A 273 4.67 20.08 -14.61
C ILE A 273 5.20 21.50 -14.81
N ASP A 274 4.31 22.42 -15.17
CA ASP A 274 4.58 23.86 -15.12
C ASP A 274 4.24 24.39 -13.73
N GLU A 275 5.28 24.69 -12.94
CA GLU A 275 5.17 25.32 -11.63
C GLU A 275 5.58 26.80 -11.78
N ASN A 276 4.58 27.68 -11.87
CA ASN A 276 4.80 29.14 -11.95
C ASN A 276 5.79 29.57 -13.05
N GLY A 277 5.72 28.95 -14.23
CA GLY A 277 6.60 29.23 -15.38
C GLY A 277 7.87 28.39 -15.41
N ARG A 278 8.13 27.57 -14.38
CA ARG A 278 9.25 26.63 -14.31
C ARG A 278 8.78 25.23 -14.67
N ARG A 279 9.40 24.62 -15.69
CA ARG A 279 9.14 23.22 -16.02
C ARG A 279 9.91 22.28 -15.08
N VAL A 280 9.19 21.39 -14.43
CA VAL A 280 9.72 20.32 -13.58
C VAL A 280 9.35 18.98 -14.20
N THR A 281 10.35 18.13 -14.44
CA THR A 281 10.11 16.76 -14.88
C THR A 281 10.07 15.84 -13.66
N CYS A 282 8.97 15.11 -13.53
CA CYS A 282 8.77 14.10 -12.52
C CYS A 282 8.69 12.72 -13.18
N SER A 283 9.36 11.74 -12.60
CA SER A 283 9.38 10.36 -13.05
C SER A 283 8.84 9.47 -11.93
N PRO A 284 7.51 9.31 -11.82
CA PRO A 284 6.94 8.29 -10.95
C PRO A 284 7.51 6.92 -11.35
N VAL A 285 7.80 6.10 -10.35
CA VAL A 285 8.46 4.81 -10.55
C VAL A 285 7.46 3.87 -11.24
N SER A 286 7.76 3.44 -12.46
CA SER A 286 6.90 2.55 -13.26
C SER A 286 7.11 1.07 -12.93
N TRP A 287 8.20 0.72 -12.25
CA TRP A 287 8.56 -0.65 -11.90
C TRP A 287 8.32 -0.92 -10.40
N PHE A 288 7.36 -1.79 -10.06
CA PHE A 288 6.92 -2.07 -8.69
C PHE A 288 6.41 -0.81 -7.93
N GLY A 289 5.91 0.20 -8.64
CA GLY A 289 5.47 1.47 -8.06
C GLY A 289 3.99 1.74 -8.32
N SER A 290 3.20 1.90 -7.27
CA SER A 290 1.75 2.14 -7.30
C SER A 290 1.37 3.57 -7.74
N PHE A 291 2.02 4.10 -8.79
CA PHE A 291 1.65 5.41 -9.30
C PHE A 291 0.17 5.42 -9.69
N GLY A 292 -0.56 6.41 -9.18
CA GLY A 292 -1.98 6.55 -9.44
C GLY A 292 -2.40 7.96 -9.80
N VAL A 293 -3.48 8.04 -10.57
CA VAL A 293 -4.08 9.28 -11.05
C VAL A 293 -5.46 9.43 -10.42
N VAL A 294 -5.70 10.57 -9.80
CA VAL A 294 -6.99 10.95 -9.21
C VAL A 294 -7.58 12.07 -10.07
N SER A 295 -8.79 11.88 -10.57
CA SER A 295 -9.61 12.93 -11.17
C SER A 295 -10.71 13.31 -10.20
N ASP A 296 -10.68 14.54 -9.69
CA ASP A 296 -11.65 15.04 -8.71
C ASP A 296 -12.37 16.28 -9.27
N SER A 297 -13.70 16.23 -9.31
CA SER A 297 -14.58 17.32 -9.77
C SER A 297 -15.87 17.35 -8.95
N ASP A 298 -16.72 18.35 -9.12
CA ASP A 298 -18.00 18.38 -8.39
C ASP A 298 -18.91 17.19 -8.73
N GLU A 299 -18.77 16.61 -9.92
CA GLU A 299 -19.55 15.46 -10.39
C GLU A 299 -19.15 14.12 -9.73
N GLY A 300 -17.95 14.04 -9.16
CA GLY A 300 -17.46 12.82 -8.54
C GLY A 300 -15.94 12.71 -8.44
N ARG A 301 -15.47 11.51 -8.10
CA ARG A 301 -14.04 11.16 -8.08
C ARG A 301 -13.77 9.84 -8.77
N GLU A 302 -12.81 9.85 -9.69
CA GLU A 302 -12.23 8.62 -10.24
C GLU A 302 -10.77 8.49 -9.80
N VAL A 303 -10.41 7.34 -9.25
CA VAL A 303 -9.05 6.98 -8.87
C VAL A 303 -8.62 5.79 -9.71
N VAL A 304 -7.47 5.90 -10.36
CA VAL A 304 -6.92 4.84 -11.23
C VAL A 304 -5.49 4.57 -10.82
N THR A 305 -5.20 3.33 -10.42
CA THR A 305 -3.81 2.87 -10.30
C THR A 305 -3.31 2.49 -11.69
N VAL A 306 -2.09 2.87 -12.06
CA VAL A 306 -1.57 2.63 -13.41
C VAL A 306 -1.54 1.14 -13.75
N TYR A 307 -1.20 0.26 -12.81
CA TYR A 307 -1.27 -1.19 -13.01
C TYR A 307 -2.69 -1.75 -13.05
N GLY A 308 -3.67 -1.04 -12.47
CA GLY A 308 -5.07 -1.42 -12.50
C GLY A 308 -5.71 -1.21 -13.85
N ASN A 309 -5.45 -0.05 -14.45
CA ASN A 309 -6.00 0.27 -15.76
C ASN A 309 -5.16 1.33 -16.45
N GLU A 310 -4.10 0.88 -17.14
CA GLU A 310 -3.17 1.73 -17.88
C GLU A 310 -3.90 2.63 -18.89
N GLU A 311 -4.85 2.07 -19.64
CA GLU A 311 -5.63 2.81 -20.64
C GLU A 311 -6.38 3.99 -19.99
N ALA A 312 -7.13 3.73 -18.91
CA ALA A 312 -7.87 4.77 -18.20
C ALA A 312 -6.93 5.83 -17.59
N ALA A 313 -5.76 5.43 -17.07
CA ALA A 313 -4.77 6.38 -16.57
C ALA A 313 -4.22 7.28 -17.69
N GLN A 314 -3.90 6.71 -18.86
CA GLN A 314 -3.48 7.48 -20.04
C GLN A 314 -4.57 8.44 -20.52
N GLU A 315 -5.83 8.00 -20.55
CA GLU A 315 -6.97 8.86 -20.90
C GLU A 315 -7.11 10.06 -19.97
N LEU A 316 -6.98 9.83 -18.65
CA LEU A 316 -7.03 10.91 -17.66
C LEU A 316 -5.88 11.92 -17.83
N LEU A 317 -4.65 11.44 -18.06
CA LEU A 317 -3.49 12.30 -18.30
C LEU A 317 -3.60 13.08 -19.61
N LYS A 318 -4.06 12.43 -20.69
CA LYS A 318 -4.31 13.08 -21.99
C LYS A 318 -5.35 14.19 -21.87
N ALA A 319 -6.47 13.92 -21.21
CA ALA A 319 -7.50 14.91 -20.96
C ALA A 319 -6.96 16.08 -20.10
N ALA A 320 -6.15 15.79 -19.09
CA ALA A 320 -5.55 16.81 -18.24
C ALA A 320 -4.57 17.74 -18.99
N VAL A 321 -3.74 17.20 -19.88
CA VAL A 321 -2.85 18.00 -20.75
C VAL A 321 -3.67 18.89 -21.68
N GLN A 322 -4.70 18.36 -22.33
CA GLN A 322 -5.56 19.10 -23.24
C GLN A 322 -6.31 20.25 -22.52
N ALA A 323 -6.80 19.98 -21.31
CA ALA A 323 -7.50 20.96 -20.49
C ALA A 323 -6.56 21.92 -19.74
N LYS A 324 -5.24 21.69 -19.77
CA LYS A 324 -4.26 22.40 -18.92
C LYS A 324 -4.66 22.36 -17.45
N SER A 325 -5.10 21.18 -16.98
CA SER A 325 -5.60 21.00 -15.62
C SER A 325 -4.55 21.38 -14.59
N ALA A 326 -5.00 22.02 -13.50
CA ALA A 326 -4.21 22.16 -12.30
C ALA A 326 -3.98 20.77 -11.70
N VAL A 327 -2.76 20.53 -11.23
CA VAL A 327 -2.37 19.26 -10.62
C VAL A 327 -1.67 19.46 -9.29
N THR A 328 -1.85 18.48 -8.43
CA THR A 328 -1.10 18.34 -7.19
C THR A 328 -0.46 16.96 -7.15
N LEU A 329 0.84 16.92 -6.89
CA LEU A 329 1.59 15.68 -6.72
C LEU A 329 1.79 15.39 -5.24
N TYR A 330 1.62 14.13 -4.85
CA TYR A 330 1.85 13.66 -3.47
C TYR A 330 2.82 12.50 -3.45
N GLY A 331 3.46 12.31 -2.30
CA GLY A 331 4.46 11.27 -2.08
C GLY A 331 5.76 11.49 -2.86
N ARG A 332 6.75 10.64 -2.54
CA ARG A 332 8.08 10.63 -3.12
C ARG A 332 8.77 9.29 -2.91
N ARG A 333 8.93 8.49 -3.99
CA ARG A 333 9.65 7.20 -3.96
C ARG A 333 11.17 7.27 -4.07
N SER A 334 11.76 8.37 -4.52
CA SER A 334 13.20 8.53 -4.74
C SER A 334 13.73 9.76 -4.03
N ALA A 335 14.90 9.61 -3.40
CA ALA A 335 15.63 10.74 -2.81
C ALA A 335 16.22 11.69 -3.88
N GLU A 336 16.43 11.20 -5.10
CA GLU A 336 17.28 11.85 -6.11
C GLU A 336 16.50 12.61 -7.17
N ARG A 337 15.21 12.29 -7.36
CA ARG A 337 14.36 12.87 -8.39
C ARG A 337 12.94 13.12 -7.91
N CYS A 338 12.20 13.97 -8.61
CA CYS A 338 10.77 14.07 -8.42
C CYS A 338 10.12 12.76 -8.86
N SER A 339 9.53 12.00 -7.94
CA SER A 339 8.97 10.68 -8.20
C SER A 339 7.69 10.49 -7.37
N PRO A 340 6.60 11.17 -7.76
CA PRO A 340 5.38 11.18 -6.97
C PRO A 340 4.73 9.80 -6.92
N GLU A 341 3.95 9.57 -5.87
CA GLU A 341 3.09 8.40 -5.73
C GLU A 341 1.71 8.66 -6.34
N TRP A 342 1.19 9.87 -6.16
CA TRP A 342 -0.14 10.24 -6.63
C TRP A 342 -0.09 11.54 -7.42
N LEU A 343 -0.84 11.58 -8.52
CA LEU A 343 -1.15 12.80 -9.25
C LEU A 343 -2.65 13.08 -9.15
N TRP A 344 -2.99 14.21 -8.54
CA TRP A 344 -4.36 14.68 -8.41
C TRP A 344 -4.64 15.76 -9.44
N LEU A 345 -5.65 15.52 -10.27
CA LEU A 345 -6.20 16.45 -11.25
C LEU A 345 -7.35 17.21 -10.60
N SER A 346 -7.23 18.53 -10.54
CA SER A 346 -8.35 19.41 -10.20
C SER A 346 -9.01 19.86 -11.50
N ARG A 347 -10.29 19.51 -11.68
CA ARG A 347 -11.07 19.84 -12.88
C ARG A 347 -12.17 20.85 -12.59
#